data_AF-A0A498CCZ4-F1
#
_entry.id   AF-A0A498CCZ4-F1
#
_cell.length_a   1.000
_cell.length_b   1.000
_cell.length_c   1.000
_cell.angle_alpha   90.00
_cell.angle_beta   90.00
_cell.angle_gamma   90.00
#
_symmetry.space_group_name_H-M   'P 1'
#
loop_
_entity.id
_entity.type
_entity.pdbx_description
1 polymer ?
#
loop_
_entity_poly.entity_id
_entity_poly.type
_entity_poly.pdbx_seq_one_letter_code
_entity_poly.pdbx_strand_id
1 'polypeptide(L)'
;MRDRFTLTITDYRGSRHYSLHQLVKRVAMGVVGAVALAFLVGTALIWWLNHNLAELAERRDHVQREYEHLQEHKTRVVQAIERRNSELSRVIDEQSAELNQLDLELGHIEAMVGLRPEPEQERSQRLDVASQTALERALMLQQLPSGHPVDGDSRLTSGYGWRKHPVTGERSFHGAADYAADRGTEVVATADGVVNYAARHNSGLGKLVIVDHNFSFKTYYAHLHEIQVQQGEFVREGTVIGTVGSTGQATGPHLHYEVWHLQRKLNPEPFVAWDIDNYEALFEEEGRVQWDSLAKGIKRNLSLQEQQLSLRAPSSPEN
;
A
#
# COMPACT_ATOMS: atom_id res chain seq x y z
N MET A 1 37.05 123.48 25.63
CA MET A 1 38.32 122.78 25.90
C MET A 1 38.17 121.35 25.39
N ARG A 2 38.99 120.94 24.42
CA ARG A 2 39.01 119.58 23.86
C ARG A 2 40.45 119.09 23.97
N ASP A 3 40.71 118.21 24.92
CA ASP A 3 42.04 117.63 25.12
C ASP A 3 42.37 116.71 23.94
N ARG A 4 43.25 117.20 23.06
CA ARG A 4 43.80 116.43 21.95
C ARG A 4 45.10 115.80 22.43
N PHE A 5 45.01 114.54 22.85
CA PHE A 5 46.19 113.74 23.15
C PHE A 5 46.86 113.31 21.84
N THR A 6 48.15 113.53 21.73
CA THR A 6 49.00 113.15 20.59
C THR A 6 50.07 112.22 21.11
N LEU A 7 50.09 110.98 20.61
CA LEU A 7 51.10 110.00 20.97
C LEU A 7 52.27 110.12 19.98
N THR A 8 53.44 110.51 20.47
CA THR A 8 54.66 110.59 19.66
C THR A 8 55.51 109.36 19.97
N ILE A 9 55.62 108.46 18.99
CA ILE A 9 56.52 107.30 19.08
C ILE A 9 57.78 107.67 18.30
N THR A 10 58.92 107.72 19.00
CA THR A 10 60.25 108.00 18.45
C THR A 10 61.02 106.68 18.30
N ASP A 11 61.44 106.38 17.07
CA ASP A 11 62.36 105.29 16.75
C ASP A 11 63.58 105.84 15.98
N TYR A 12 64.65 105.04 15.83
CA TYR A 12 65.95 105.46 15.26
C TYR A 12 65.91 105.94 13.79
N ARG A 13 64.74 105.90 13.14
CA ARG A 13 64.51 106.39 11.76
C ARG A 13 63.55 107.60 11.66
N GLY A 14 63.13 108.21 12.78
CA GLY A 14 62.34 109.45 12.82
C GLY A 14 61.05 109.39 13.64
N SER A 15 60.53 110.55 14.05
CA SER A 15 59.31 110.68 14.86
C SER A 15 58.05 110.73 14.00
N ARG A 16 57.08 109.84 14.25
CA ARG A 16 55.73 109.94 13.66
C ARG A 16 54.73 110.43 14.70
N HIS A 17 54.01 111.50 14.36
CA HIS A 17 52.93 112.04 15.20
C HIS A 17 51.59 111.45 14.76
N TYR A 18 50.89 110.76 15.65
CA TYR A 18 49.53 110.29 15.40
C TYR A 18 48.55 111.01 16.32
N SER A 19 47.50 111.58 15.72
CA SER A 19 46.36 112.06 16.51
C SER A 19 45.63 110.83 17.07
N LEU A 20 45.42 110.79 18.38
CA LEU A 20 44.84 109.63 19.07
C LEU A 20 43.51 109.18 18.41
N HIS A 21 42.71 110.14 17.94
CA HIS A 21 41.44 109.87 17.25
C HIS A 21 41.59 109.11 15.90
N GLN A 22 42.63 109.39 15.10
CA GLN A 22 42.85 108.69 13.82
C GLN A 22 43.36 107.25 14.01
N LEU A 23 44.21 107.03 15.02
CA LEU A 23 44.70 105.71 15.38
C LEU A 23 43.54 104.83 15.87
N VAL A 24 42.70 105.36 16.75
CA VAL A 24 41.49 104.69 17.25
C VAL A 24 40.53 104.32 16.11
N LYS A 25 40.31 105.20 15.12
CA LYS A 25 39.43 104.90 13.96
C LYS A 25 39.98 103.77 13.07
N ARG A 26 41.30 103.73 12.83
CA ARG A 26 41.95 102.66 12.04
C ARG A 26 41.91 101.31 12.76
N VAL A 27 42.22 101.31 14.06
CA VAL A 27 42.11 100.11 14.89
C VAL A 27 40.65 99.64 14.93
N ALA A 28 39.68 100.53 15.12
CA ALA A 28 38.26 100.19 15.11
C ALA A 28 37.81 99.58 13.77
N MET A 29 38.21 100.14 12.62
CA MET A 29 37.91 99.55 11.30
C MET A 29 38.59 98.18 11.10
N GLY A 30 39.81 98.02 11.59
CA GLY A 30 40.52 96.73 11.56
C GLY A 30 39.83 95.68 12.44
N VAL A 31 39.36 96.06 13.62
CA VAL A 31 38.58 95.20 14.52
C VAL A 31 37.24 94.83 13.87
N VAL A 32 36.52 95.79 13.29
CA VAL A 32 35.26 95.53 12.57
C VAL A 32 35.50 94.60 11.37
N GLY A 33 36.57 94.80 10.61
CA GLY A 33 36.94 93.93 9.49
C GLY A 33 37.33 92.52 9.92
N ALA A 34 38.08 92.38 11.02
CA ALA A 34 38.44 91.08 11.59
C ALA A 34 37.21 90.34 12.11
N VAL A 35 36.29 91.05 12.77
CA VAL A 35 35.00 90.50 13.21
C VAL A 35 34.17 90.08 12.00
N ALA A 36 34.07 90.92 10.95
CA ALA A 36 33.34 90.58 9.72
C ALA A 36 33.94 89.36 9.00
N LEU A 37 35.26 89.24 8.94
CA LEU A 37 35.96 88.09 8.36
C LEU A 37 35.72 86.82 9.20
N ALA A 38 35.78 86.91 10.53
CA ALA A 38 35.47 85.81 11.42
C ALA A 38 34.01 85.34 11.24
N PHE A 39 33.08 86.28 11.04
CA PHE A 39 31.70 85.97 10.67
C PHE A 39 31.61 85.27 9.32
N LEU A 40 32.29 85.75 8.27
CA LEU A 40 32.29 85.12 6.95
C LEU A 40 32.87 83.69 6.99
N VAL A 41 34.01 83.51 7.64
CA VAL A 41 34.63 82.18 7.82
C VAL A 41 33.72 81.28 8.64
N GLY A 42 33.12 81.80 9.71
CA GLY A 42 32.12 81.08 10.50
C GLY A 42 30.93 80.63 9.67
N THR A 43 30.38 81.51 8.82
CA THR A 43 29.26 81.16 7.93
C THR A 43 29.64 80.12 6.88
N ALA A 44 30.84 80.23 6.28
CA ALA A 44 31.33 79.27 5.30
C ALA A 44 31.60 77.90 5.94
N LEU A 45 32.16 77.88 7.15
CA LEU A 45 32.41 76.66 7.91
C LEU A 45 31.10 76.00 8.31
N ILE A 46 30.12 76.76 8.81
CA ILE A 46 28.77 76.26 9.12
C ILE A 46 28.12 75.68 7.87
N TRP A 47 28.20 76.37 6.74
CA TRP A 47 27.65 75.90 5.46
C TRP A 47 28.31 74.59 5.01
N TRP A 48 29.65 74.49 5.05
CA TRP A 48 30.40 73.29 4.69
C TRP A 48 30.11 72.11 5.63
N LEU A 49 30.08 72.35 6.94
CA LEU A 49 29.77 71.33 7.95
C LEU A 49 28.34 70.82 7.77
N ASN A 50 27.39 71.72 7.53
CA ASN A 50 25.99 71.38 7.30
C ASN A 50 25.81 70.56 6.01
N HIS A 51 26.55 70.89 4.94
CA HIS A 51 26.50 70.13 3.69
C HIS A 51 27.06 68.71 3.83
N ASN A 52 28.22 68.54 4.47
CA ASN A 52 28.79 67.21 4.72
C ASN A 52 27.94 66.38 5.69
N LEU A 53 27.32 67.03 6.69
CA LEU A 53 26.35 66.37 7.58
C LEU A 53 25.11 65.90 6.81
N ALA A 54 24.65 66.66 5.82
CA ALA A 54 23.53 66.27 4.96
C ALA A 54 23.89 65.05 4.08
N GLU A 55 25.07 65.02 3.46
CA GLU A 55 25.52 63.87 2.65
C GLU A 55 25.69 62.59 3.49
N LEU A 56 26.26 62.71 4.68
CA LEU A 56 26.41 61.58 5.61
C LEU A 56 25.05 61.08 6.12
N ALA A 57 24.11 61.98 6.39
CA ALA A 57 22.74 61.61 6.74
C ALA A 57 22.06 60.85 5.58
N GLU A 58 22.22 61.31 4.34
CA GLU A 58 21.64 60.65 3.17
C GLU A 58 22.24 59.25 2.92
N ARG A 59 23.57 59.08 3.04
CA ARG A 59 24.22 57.76 2.93
C ARG A 59 23.77 56.81 4.03
N ARG A 60 23.64 57.30 5.27
CA ARG A 60 23.12 56.50 6.39
C ARG A 60 21.70 56.04 6.09
N ASP A 61 20.83 56.93 5.62
CA ASP A 61 19.43 56.63 5.29
C ASP A 61 19.32 55.66 4.11
N HIS A 62 20.23 55.72 3.14
CA HIS A 62 20.31 54.74 2.04
C HIS A 62 20.65 53.34 2.57
N VAL A 63 21.75 53.20 3.31
CA VAL A 63 22.20 51.92 3.86
C VAL A 63 21.16 51.34 4.82
N GLN A 64 20.50 52.20 5.60
CA GLN A 64 19.42 51.80 6.50
C GLN A 64 18.24 51.21 5.71
N ARG A 65 17.82 51.85 4.61
CA ARG A 65 16.75 51.34 3.73
C ARG A 65 17.12 50.03 3.05
N GLU A 66 18.36 49.89 2.56
CA GLU A 66 18.84 48.63 1.99
C GLU A 66 18.87 47.51 3.02
N TYR A 67 19.32 47.81 4.25
CA TYR A 67 19.32 46.85 5.35
C TYR A 67 17.90 46.41 5.71
N GLU A 68 16.96 47.34 5.81
CA GLU A 68 15.54 47.05 6.07
C GLU A 68 14.94 46.18 4.95
N HIS A 69 15.19 46.52 3.69
CA HIS A 69 14.74 45.74 2.55
C HIS A 69 15.36 44.32 2.55
N LEU A 70 16.64 44.20 2.87
CA LEU A 70 17.32 42.90 2.94
C LEU A 70 16.77 42.04 4.08
N GLN A 71 16.49 42.63 5.24
CA GLN A 71 15.84 41.93 6.35
C GLN A 71 14.44 41.46 5.97
N GLU A 72 13.65 42.32 5.32
CA GLU A 72 12.32 41.95 4.85
C GLU A 72 12.39 40.81 3.83
N HIS A 73 13.31 40.89 2.86
CA HIS A 73 13.51 39.82 1.87
C HIS A 73 13.92 38.51 2.55
N LYS A 74 14.86 38.54 3.49
CA LYS A 74 15.27 37.38 4.27
C LYS A 74 14.08 36.77 5.00
N THR A 75 13.28 37.57 5.70
CA THR A 75 12.09 37.11 6.41
C THR A 75 11.07 36.49 5.46
N ARG A 76 10.83 37.09 4.29
CA ARG A 76 9.94 36.53 3.26
C ARG A 76 10.42 35.16 2.78
N VAL A 77 11.72 35.02 2.51
CA VAL A 77 12.32 33.75 2.07
C VAL A 77 12.25 32.68 3.17
N VAL A 78 12.58 33.03 4.41
CA VAL A 78 12.48 32.10 5.56
C VAL A 78 11.04 31.64 5.75
N GLN A 79 10.07 32.55 5.72
CA GLN A 79 8.65 32.20 5.80
C GLN A 79 8.20 31.33 4.64
N ALA A 80 8.70 31.56 3.41
CA ALA A 80 8.39 30.72 2.27
C ALA A 80 8.96 29.30 2.44
N ILE A 81 10.18 29.17 2.95
CA ILE A 81 10.80 27.87 3.27
C ILE A 81 10.02 27.16 4.37
N GLU A 82 9.66 27.85 5.45
CA GLU A 82 8.88 27.27 6.55
C GLU A 82 7.51 26.77 6.08
N ARG A 83 6.80 27.58 5.26
CA ARG A 83 5.53 27.16 4.64
C ARG A 83 5.74 25.92 3.78
N ARG A 84 6.76 25.91 2.91
CA ARG A 84 7.02 24.77 2.03
C ARG A 84 7.39 23.52 2.82
N ASN A 85 8.19 23.65 3.86
CA ASN A 85 8.53 22.53 4.75
C ASN A 85 7.28 21.99 5.44
N SER A 86 6.41 22.85 5.96
CA SER A 86 5.15 22.42 6.59
C SER A 86 4.22 21.70 5.60
N GLU A 87 4.17 22.17 4.35
CA GLU A 87 3.39 21.54 3.28
C GLU A 87 3.96 20.17 2.92
N LEU A 88 5.29 20.07 2.75
CA LEU A 88 5.97 18.81 2.45
C LEU A 88 5.79 17.79 3.59
N SER A 89 5.93 18.22 4.85
CA SER A 89 5.68 17.35 6.01
C SER A 89 4.25 16.84 6.00
N ARG A 90 3.26 17.70 5.72
CA ARG A 90 1.86 17.27 5.61
C ARG A 90 1.66 16.24 4.51
N VAL A 91 2.27 16.42 3.34
CA VAL A 91 2.21 15.46 2.23
C VAL A 91 2.86 14.13 2.61
N ILE A 92 4.02 14.17 3.27
CA ILE A 92 4.69 12.96 3.77
C ILE A 92 3.81 12.23 4.78
N ASP A 93 3.19 12.95 5.71
CA ASP A 93 2.29 12.37 6.72
C ASP A 93 1.06 11.71 6.07
N GLU A 94 0.47 12.39 5.09
CA GLU A 94 -0.68 11.89 4.32
C GLU A 94 -0.33 10.63 3.53
N GLN A 95 0.78 10.65 2.78
CA GLN A 95 1.28 9.49 2.03
C GLN A 95 1.67 8.33 2.97
N SER A 96 2.26 8.63 4.13
CA SER A 96 2.61 7.61 5.12
C SER A 96 1.36 6.94 5.68
N ALA A 97 0.29 7.71 5.93
CA ALA A 97 -1.00 7.16 6.38
C ALA A 97 -1.64 6.26 5.31
N GLU A 98 -1.62 6.67 4.05
CA GLU A 98 -2.11 5.88 2.91
C GLU A 98 -1.34 4.56 2.75
N LEU A 99 0.00 4.62 2.84
CA LEU A 99 0.84 3.42 2.76
C LEU A 99 0.60 2.45 3.93
N ASN A 100 0.40 2.98 5.14
CA ASN A 100 0.05 2.15 6.29
C ASN A 100 -1.31 1.46 6.12
N GLN A 101 -2.28 2.13 5.48
CA GLN A 101 -3.56 1.51 5.17
C GLN A 101 -3.40 0.35 4.18
N LEU A 102 -2.61 0.54 3.12
CA LEU A 102 -2.33 -0.53 2.15
C LEU A 102 -1.60 -1.72 2.80
N ASP A 103 -0.69 -1.47 3.75
CA ASP A 103 -0.02 -2.55 4.49
C ASP A 103 -1.00 -3.35 5.37
N LEU A 104 -1.99 -2.68 5.95
CA LEU A 104 -3.07 -3.35 6.69
C LEU A 104 -3.94 -4.18 5.74
N GLU A 105 -4.36 -3.63 4.60
CA GLU A 105 -5.14 -4.36 3.59
C GLU A 105 -4.39 -5.60 3.07
N LEU A 106 -3.10 -5.46 2.76
CA LEU A 106 -2.24 -6.59 2.40
C LEU A 106 -2.15 -7.62 3.54
N GLY A 107 -2.04 -7.17 4.79
CA GLY A 107 -2.06 -8.05 5.96
C GLY A 107 -3.35 -8.88 6.08
N HIS A 108 -4.51 -8.31 5.72
CA HIS A 108 -5.76 -9.06 5.68
C HIS A 108 -5.77 -10.11 4.56
N ILE A 109 -5.21 -9.78 3.38
CA ILE A 109 -5.08 -10.73 2.28
C ILE A 109 -4.13 -11.87 2.65
N GLU A 110 -2.97 -11.54 3.23
CA GLU A 110 -2.03 -12.53 3.75
C GLU A 110 -2.73 -13.47 4.73
N ALA A 111 -3.48 -12.94 5.69
CA ALA A 111 -4.23 -13.73 6.66
C ALA A 111 -5.30 -14.63 6.02
N MET A 112 -6.07 -14.13 5.04
CA MET A 112 -7.05 -14.93 4.30
C MET A 112 -6.41 -16.11 3.56
N VAL A 113 -5.16 -15.96 3.15
CA VAL A 113 -4.39 -17.00 2.46
C VAL A 113 -3.51 -17.77 3.46
N GLY A 114 -3.78 -17.67 4.76
CA GLY A 114 -3.07 -18.38 5.83
C GLY A 114 -1.58 -18.00 5.98
N LEU A 115 -1.16 -16.90 5.37
CA LEU A 115 0.17 -16.32 5.58
C LEU A 115 0.17 -15.43 6.83
N ARG A 116 1.37 -15.21 7.37
CA ARG A 116 1.58 -14.26 8.47
C ARG A 116 2.19 -12.99 7.90
N PRO A 117 1.65 -11.81 8.22
CA PRO A 117 2.22 -10.54 7.78
C PRO A 117 3.61 -10.37 8.39
N GLU A 118 4.62 -10.21 7.54
CA GLU A 118 6.02 -9.98 7.92
C GLU A 118 6.37 -8.52 7.64
N PRO A 119 6.12 -7.58 8.56
CA PRO A 119 6.25 -6.13 8.30
C PRO A 119 7.69 -5.68 8.02
N GLU A 120 8.69 -6.52 8.30
CA GLU A 120 10.09 -6.25 7.99
C GLU A 120 10.44 -6.42 6.51
N GLN A 121 9.61 -7.14 5.74
CA GLN A 121 9.83 -7.38 4.32
C GLN A 121 9.28 -6.23 3.46
N GLU A 122 9.90 -6.03 2.29
CA GLU A 122 9.39 -5.06 1.31
C GLU A 122 7.96 -5.41 0.87
N ARG A 123 7.08 -4.40 0.85
CA ARG A 123 5.66 -4.56 0.48
C ARG A 123 5.46 -5.23 -0.87
N SER A 124 6.30 -4.91 -1.87
CA SER A 124 6.25 -5.53 -3.19
C SER A 124 6.47 -7.04 -3.13
N GLN A 125 7.44 -7.49 -2.34
CA GLN A 125 7.76 -8.90 -2.14
C GLN A 125 6.63 -9.62 -1.40
N ARG A 126 6.10 -9.00 -0.34
CA ARG A 126 4.94 -9.50 0.40
C ARG A 126 3.72 -9.67 -0.48
N LEU A 127 3.41 -8.66 -1.30
CA LEU A 127 2.30 -8.71 -2.26
C LEU A 127 2.49 -9.83 -3.29
N ASP A 128 3.70 -10.00 -3.81
CA ASP A 128 4.02 -11.06 -4.78
C ASP A 128 3.83 -12.45 -4.14
N VAL A 129 4.39 -12.67 -2.95
CA VAL A 129 4.22 -13.92 -2.20
C VAL A 129 2.76 -14.20 -1.86
N ALA A 130 2.02 -13.19 -1.38
CA ALA A 130 0.60 -13.33 -1.06
C ALA A 130 -0.22 -13.68 -2.30
N SER A 131 0.03 -13.00 -3.43
CA SER A 131 -0.68 -13.24 -4.70
C SER A 131 -0.38 -14.62 -5.26
N GLN A 132 0.89 -15.03 -5.28
CA GLN A 132 1.30 -16.36 -5.75
C GLN A 132 0.72 -17.47 -4.86
N THR A 133 0.73 -17.28 -3.54
CA THR A 133 0.16 -18.25 -2.60
C THR A 133 -1.36 -18.33 -2.77
N ALA A 134 -2.04 -17.20 -2.92
CA ALA A 134 -3.49 -17.16 -3.12
C ALA A 134 -3.88 -17.92 -4.38
N LEU A 135 -3.15 -17.67 -5.47
CA LEU A 135 -3.36 -18.34 -6.75
C LEU A 135 -3.07 -19.84 -6.65
N GLU A 136 -1.99 -20.25 -5.99
CA GLU A 136 -1.67 -21.67 -5.77
C GLU A 136 -2.81 -22.38 -5.02
N ARG A 137 -3.25 -21.83 -3.90
CA ARG A 137 -4.30 -22.42 -3.07
C ARG A 137 -5.64 -22.46 -3.79
N ALA A 138 -6.03 -21.38 -4.46
CA ALA A 138 -7.26 -21.34 -5.25
C ALA A 138 -7.26 -22.40 -6.35
N LEU A 139 -6.14 -22.58 -7.06
CA LEU A 139 -6.02 -23.62 -8.08
C LEU A 139 -6.02 -25.03 -7.51
N MET A 140 -5.47 -25.24 -6.32
CA MET A 140 -5.56 -26.52 -5.62
C MET A 140 -7.01 -26.87 -5.31
N LEU A 141 -7.75 -25.96 -4.66
CA LEU A 141 -9.15 -26.16 -4.27
C LEU A 141 -10.07 -26.34 -5.49
N GLN A 142 -9.79 -25.63 -6.58
CA GLN A 142 -10.55 -25.76 -7.82
C GLN A 142 -10.29 -27.10 -8.53
N GLN A 143 -9.04 -27.61 -8.51
CA GLN A 143 -8.64 -28.78 -9.30
C GLN A 143 -8.73 -30.11 -8.56
N LEU A 144 -8.78 -30.05 -7.23
CA LEU A 144 -8.82 -31.21 -6.35
C LEU A 144 -10.12 -31.22 -5.56
N PRO A 145 -10.73 -32.39 -5.29
CA PRO A 145 -11.98 -32.46 -4.55
C PRO A 145 -11.89 -31.69 -3.22
N SER A 146 -12.75 -30.68 -3.04
CA SER A 146 -12.82 -29.86 -1.85
C SER A 146 -14.28 -29.48 -1.55
N GLY A 147 -14.57 -29.14 -0.30
CA GLY A 147 -15.90 -28.72 0.12
C GLY A 147 -16.99 -29.79 0.11
N HIS A 148 -18.19 -29.37 0.49
CA HIS A 148 -19.32 -30.26 0.73
C HIS A 148 -20.08 -30.63 -0.56
N PRO A 149 -20.30 -31.93 -0.87
CA PRO A 149 -20.91 -32.36 -2.13
C PRO A 149 -22.44 -32.21 -2.19
N VAL A 150 -23.09 -31.91 -1.07
CA VAL A 150 -24.53 -31.63 -0.99
C VAL A 150 -24.72 -30.14 -0.71
N ASP A 151 -25.43 -29.45 -1.58
CA ASP A 151 -25.73 -28.02 -1.43
C ASP A 151 -27.02 -27.86 -0.61
N GLY A 152 -26.86 -27.82 0.72
CA GLY A 152 -27.94 -27.68 1.69
C GLY A 152 -27.70 -28.46 2.98
N ASP A 153 -28.72 -28.50 3.84
CA ASP A 153 -28.66 -29.22 5.11
C ASP A 153 -28.48 -30.72 4.87
N SER A 154 -27.40 -31.25 5.43
CA SER A 154 -27.11 -32.68 5.40
C SER A 154 -26.42 -33.14 6.67
N ARG A 155 -26.46 -34.45 6.92
CA ARG A 155 -25.84 -35.05 8.09
C ARG A 155 -25.06 -36.30 7.71
N LEU A 156 -23.82 -36.40 8.17
CA LEU A 156 -23.05 -37.64 8.08
C LEU A 156 -23.77 -38.75 8.85
N THR A 157 -24.15 -39.82 8.14
CA THR A 157 -24.84 -40.99 8.70
C THR A 157 -23.96 -42.22 8.77
N SER A 158 -22.99 -42.32 7.86
CA SER A 158 -21.98 -43.36 7.88
C SER A 158 -20.67 -42.84 7.31
N GLY A 159 -19.62 -42.85 8.12
CA GLY A 159 -18.28 -42.46 7.70
C GLY A 159 -17.54 -43.53 6.91
N TYR A 160 -16.32 -43.18 6.53
CA TYR A 160 -15.38 -44.09 5.87
C TYR A 160 -14.79 -45.09 6.88
N GLY A 161 -14.62 -46.34 6.47
CA GLY A 161 -13.95 -47.37 7.29
C GLY A 161 -14.76 -48.64 7.55
N TRP A 162 -14.29 -49.47 8.49
CA TRP A 162 -14.93 -50.75 8.81
C TRP A 162 -16.21 -50.57 9.61
N ARG A 163 -17.32 -51.09 9.08
CA ARG A 163 -18.63 -51.05 9.74
C ARG A 163 -19.42 -52.33 9.54
N LYS A 164 -20.54 -52.46 10.26
CA LYS A 164 -21.57 -53.45 9.98
C LYS A 164 -22.42 -52.94 8.80
N HIS A 165 -22.49 -53.71 7.72
CA HIS A 165 -23.25 -53.36 6.53
C HIS A 165 -24.74 -53.22 6.88
N PRO A 166 -25.42 -52.13 6.50
CA PRO A 166 -26.77 -51.83 6.97
C PRO A 166 -27.82 -52.78 6.38
N VAL A 167 -27.58 -53.29 5.16
CA VAL A 167 -28.48 -54.24 4.48
C VAL A 167 -28.15 -55.70 4.83
N THR A 168 -26.91 -56.15 4.65
CA THR A 168 -26.54 -57.56 4.85
C THR A 168 -26.23 -57.93 6.31
N GLY A 169 -25.90 -56.95 7.15
CA GLY A 169 -25.52 -57.17 8.55
C GLY A 169 -24.10 -57.72 8.76
N GLU A 170 -23.33 -57.93 7.70
CA GLU A 170 -21.95 -58.44 7.77
C GLU A 170 -20.94 -57.32 8.01
N ARG A 171 -19.72 -57.65 8.44
CA ARG A 171 -18.65 -56.65 8.56
C ARG A 171 -18.11 -56.32 7.17
N SER A 172 -18.25 -55.07 6.74
CA SER A 172 -17.80 -54.59 5.44
C SER A 172 -17.00 -53.29 5.58
N PHE A 173 -16.04 -53.09 4.68
CA PHE A 173 -15.34 -51.82 4.59
C PHE A 173 -16.15 -50.83 3.75
N HIS A 174 -16.40 -49.64 4.30
CA HIS A 174 -17.08 -48.56 3.62
C HIS A 174 -16.06 -47.58 3.04
N GLY A 175 -15.94 -47.58 1.72
CA GLY A 175 -15.00 -46.72 1.02
C GLY A 175 -15.55 -45.32 0.69
N ALA A 176 -16.53 -44.85 1.45
CA ALA A 176 -17.31 -43.65 1.15
C ALA A 176 -17.77 -42.95 2.43
N ALA A 177 -18.37 -41.78 2.26
CA ALA A 177 -19.12 -41.07 3.29
C ALA A 177 -20.59 -40.94 2.84
N ASP A 178 -21.53 -41.31 3.73
CA ASP A 178 -22.97 -41.27 3.47
C ASP A 178 -23.61 -40.05 4.13
N TYR A 179 -24.08 -39.09 3.33
CA TYR A 179 -24.72 -37.86 3.78
C TYR A 179 -26.23 -37.92 3.60
N ALA A 180 -26.98 -38.03 4.70
CA ALA A 180 -28.44 -37.96 4.63
C ALA A 180 -28.87 -36.50 4.43
N ALA A 181 -29.75 -36.32 3.46
CA ALA A 181 -30.41 -35.06 3.13
C ALA A 181 -31.77 -35.38 2.50
N ASP A 182 -32.64 -34.38 2.40
CA ASP A 182 -33.94 -34.56 1.78
C ASP A 182 -33.81 -35.00 0.31
N ARG A 183 -34.72 -35.85 -0.14
CA ARG A 183 -34.74 -36.26 -1.54
C ARG A 183 -34.99 -35.02 -2.41
N GLY A 184 -34.14 -34.82 -3.42
CA GLY A 184 -34.20 -33.66 -4.30
C GLY A 184 -33.21 -32.55 -3.93
N THR A 185 -32.56 -32.58 -2.76
CA THR A 185 -31.47 -31.65 -2.44
C THR A 185 -30.37 -31.74 -3.49
N GLU A 186 -29.80 -30.61 -3.87
CA GLU A 186 -28.81 -30.53 -4.95
C GLU A 186 -27.50 -31.20 -4.54
N VAL A 187 -26.90 -31.90 -5.51
CA VAL A 187 -25.57 -32.51 -5.39
C VAL A 187 -24.66 -31.81 -6.38
N VAL A 188 -23.52 -31.32 -5.89
CA VAL A 188 -22.59 -30.50 -6.64
C VAL A 188 -21.25 -31.20 -6.85
N ALA A 189 -20.58 -30.88 -7.96
CA ALA A 189 -19.20 -31.29 -8.20
C ALA A 189 -18.28 -30.58 -7.20
N THR A 190 -17.38 -31.33 -6.57
CA THR A 190 -16.46 -30.82 -5.53
C THR A 190 -15.13 -30.33 -6.11
N ALA A 191 -14.97 -30.38 -7.43
CA ALA A 191 -13.82 -29.86 -8.15
C ALA A 191 -14.13 -29.79 -9.65
N ASP A 192 -13.33 -29.03 -10.38
CA ASP A 192 -13.34 -29.02 -11.84
C ASP A 192 -13.00 -30.39 -12.40
N GLY A 193 -13.68 -30.77 -13.49
CA GLY A 193 -13.44 -32.06 -14.10
C GLY A 193 -14.32 -32.34 -15.31
N VAL A 194 -14.27 -33.61 -15.73
CA VAL A 194 -15.09 -34.14 -16.81
C VAL A 194 -15.91 -35.33 -16.31
N VAL A 195 -17.19 -35.36 -16.67
CA VAL A 195 -18.09 -36.44 -16.29
C VAL A 195 -17.69 -37.71 -17.04
N ASN A 196 -17.06 -38.65 -16.34
CA ASN A 196 -16.65 -39.95 -16.88
C ASN A 196 -17.85 -40.87 -17.08
N TYR A 197 -18.82 -40.81 -16.17
CA TYR A 197 -20.01 -41.67 -16.17
C TYR A 197 -21.20 -40.92 -15.59
N ALA A 198 -22.38 -41.07 -16.20
CA ALA A 198 -23.63 -40.48 -15.74
C ALA A 198 -24.81 -41.36 -16.18
N ALA A 199 -25.13 -42.38 -15.40
CA ALA A 199 -26.21 -43.32 -15.71
C ALA A 199 -26.63 -44.15 -14.49
N ARG A 200 -27.59 -45.06 -14.70
CA ARG A 200 -27.94 -46.07 -13.69
C ARG A 200 -26.94 -47.22 -13.70
N HIS A 201 -26.37 -47.48 -12.54
CA HIS A 201 -25.37 -48.51 -12.28
C HIS A 201 -25.99 -49.75 -11.64
N ASN A 202 -25.56 -50.94 -12.08
CA ASN A 202 -26.18 -52.22 -11.71
C ASN A 202 -25.62 -52.84 -10.41
N SER A 203 -24.64 -52.22 -9.74
CA SER A 203 -23.93 -52.79 -8.56
C SER A 203 -24.46 -52.34 -7.20
N GLY A 204 -25.70 -51.88 -7.11
CA GLY A 204 -26.27 -51.33 -5.87
C GLY A 204 -26.04 -49.83 -5.66
N LEU A 205 -25.12 -49.18 -6.38
CA LEU A 205 -24.94 -47.72 -6.31
C LEU A 205 -26.12 -46.91 -6.90
N GLY A 206 -27.02 -47.55 -7.64
CA GLY A 206 -28.18 -46.86 -8.22
C GLY A 206 -27.78 -45.90 -9.33
N LYS A 207 -28.42 -44.73 -9.40
CA LYS A 207 -27.99 -43.67 -10.31
C LYS A 207 -26.69 -43.07 -9.79
N LEU A 208 -25.70 -42.98 -10.69
CA LEU A 208 -24.33 -42.67 -10.37
C LEU A 208 -23.79 -41.63 -11.34
N VAL A 209 -23.12 -40.62 -10.80
CA VAL A 209 -22.22 -39.73 -11.53
C VAL A 209 -20.79 -39.98 -11.06
N ILE A 210 -19.86 -40.09 -12.00
CA ILE A 210 -18.41 -40.15 -11.74
C ILE A 210 -17.77 -38.98 -12.47
N VAL A 211 -17.01 -38.16 -11.74
CA VAL A 211 -16.24 -37.05 -12.31
C VAL A 211 -14.75 -37.37 -12.21
N ASP A 212 -14.06 -37.26 -13.34
CA ASP A 212 -12.61 -37.33 -13.43
C ASP A 212 -12.04 -35.92 -13.27
N HIS A 213 -11.17 -35.75 -12.27
CA HIS A 213 -10.52 -34.48 -11.95
C HIS A 213 -9.04 -34.51 -12.36
N ASN A 214 -8.37 -33.39 -12.16
CA ASN A 214 -6.93 -33.30 -12.39
C ASN A 214 -6.14 -34.18 -11.41
N PHE A 215 -4.87 -34.43 -11.73
CA PHE A 215 -3.95 -35.21 -10.90
C PHE A 215 -4.46 -36.62 -10.54
N SER A 216 -5.29 -37.22 -11.40
CA SER A 216 -5.86 -38.57 -11.22
C SER A 216 -6.79 -38.70 -10.01
N PHE A 217 -7.43 -37.60 -9.59
CA PHE A 217 -8.53 -37.67 -8.65
C PHE A 217 -9.83 -38.03 -9.36
N LYS A 218 -10.71 -38.76 -8.68
CA LYS A 218 -12.08 -39.02 -9.15
C LYS A 218 -13.05 -38.94 -7.98
N THR A 219 -14.26 -38.51 -8.25
CA THR A 219 -15.35 -38.48 -7.27
C THR A 219 -16.54 -39.26 -7.76
N TYR A 220 -17.22 -39.94 -6.84
CA TYR A 220 -18.39 -40.76 -7.13
C TYR A 220 -19.57 -40.22 -6.33
N TYR A 221 -20.70 -40.02 -7.01
CA TYR A 221 -21.94 -39.51 -6.45
C TYR A 221 -23.06 -40.51 -6.73
N ALA A 222 -23.39 -41.33 -5.73
CA ALA A 222 -24.30 -42.46 -5.88
C ALA A 222 -25.65 -42.24 -5.18
N HIS A 223 -26.57 -43.18 -5.41
CA HIS A 223 -27.95 -43.19 -4.92
C HIS A 223 -28.83 -42.04 -5.42
N LEU A 224 -28.38 -41.29 -6.44
CA LEU A 224 -29.04 -40.08 -6.93
C LEU A 224 -30.51 -40.32 -7.29
N HIS A 225 -31.34 -39.30 -7.08
CA HIS A 225 -32.71 -39.32 -7.57
C HIS A 225 -32.75 -38.93 -9.05
N GLU A 226 -32.11 -37.83 -9.41
CA GLU A 226 -31.98 -37.32 -10.78
C GLU A 226 -30.50 -37.07 -11.11
N ILE A 227 -30.16 -37.23 -12.38
CA ILE A 227 -28.84 -36.91 -12.94
C ILE A 227 -29.07 -35.71 -13.86
N GLN A 228 -28.32 -34.63 -13.65
CA GLN A 228 -28.48 -33.38 -14.40
C GLN A 228 -27.36 -33.13 -15.41
N VAL A 229 -26.34 -34.00 -15.44
CA VAL A 229 -25.21 -33.92 -16.37
C VAL A 229 -25.09 -35.16 -17.24
N GLN A 230 -24.33 -35.07 -18.32
CA GLN A 230 -24.11 -36.17 -19.27
C GLN A 230 -22.63 -36.59 -19.32
N GLN A 231 -22.39 -37.84 -19.72
CA GLN A 231 -21.03 -38.32 -19.95
C GLN A 231 -20.30 -37.45 -20.99
N GLY A 232 -19.08 -37.03 -20.67
CA GLY A 232 -18.25 -36.14 -21.49
C GLY A 232 -18.46 -34.65 -21.21
N GLU A 233 -19.40 -34.28 -20.35
CA GLU A 233 -19.64 -32.89 -19.96
C GLU A 233 -18.53 -32.37 -19.03
N PHE A 234 -18.10 -31.14 -19.25
CA PHE A 234 -17.17 -30.44 -18.35
C PHE A 234 -17.95 -29.77 -17.22
N VAL A 235 -17.56 -30.05 -15.99
CA VAL A 235 -18.16 -29.46 -14.79
C VAL A 235 -17.11 -28.63 -14.07
N ARG A 236 -17.56 -27.54 -13.44
CA ARG A 236 -16.76 -26.77 -12.50
C ARG A 236 -17.12 -27.16 -11.07
N GLU A 237 -16.23 -26.87 -10.12
CA GLU A 237 -16.58 -26.85 -8.70
C GLU A 237 -17.93 -26.10 -8.49
N GLY A 238 -18.81 -26.67 -7.67
CA GLY A 238 -20.16 -26.14 -7.40
C GLY A 238 -21.20 -26.41 -8.48
N THR A 239 -20.84 -27.00 -9.63
CA THR A 239 -21.84 -27.32 -10.67
C THR A 239 -22.79 -28.40 -10.17
N VAL A 240 -24.10 -28.16 -10.25
CA VAL A 240 -25.13 -29.16 -9.91
C VAL A 240 -25.08 -30.31 -10.90
N ILE A 241 -24.81 -31.52 -10.40
CA ILE A 241 -24.67 -32.75 -11.19
C ILE A 241 -25.85 -33.71 -11.04
N GLY A 242 -26.68 -33.49 -10.03
CA GLY A 242 -27.82 -34.34 -9.73
C GLY A 242 -28.51 -33.94 -8.43
N THR A 243 -29.38 -34.82 -7.95
CA THR A 243 -30.06 -34.60 -6.67
C THR A 243 -30.02 -35.83 -5.77
N VAL A 244 -30.03 -35.60 -4.46
CA VAL A 244 -30.07 -36.64 -3.44
C VAL A 244 -31.27 -37.55 -3.65
N GLY A 245 -31.05 -38.86 -3.52
CA GLY A 245 -32.07 -39.87 -3.72
C GLY A 245 -31.85 -41.10 -2.86
N SER A 246 -32.54 -42.17 -3.26
CA SER A 246 -32.46 -43.48 -2.58
C SER A 246 -32.47 -44.62 -3.61
N THR A 247 -31.85 -44.40 -4.78
CA THR A 247 -31.84 -45.41 -5.84
C THR A 247 -30.77 -46.48 -5.59
N GLY A 248 -31.03 -47.73 -5.98
CA GLY A 248 -30.07 -48.82 -5.73
C GLY A 248 -30.28 -49.45 -4.35
N GLN A 249 -29.20 -49.86 -3.68
CA GLN A 249 -29.21 -50.44 -2.34
C GLN A 249 -29.06 -49.32 -1.28
N ALA A 250 -30.13 -48.55 -1.09
CA ALA A 250 -30.20 -47.47 -0.10
C ALA A 250 -31.37 -47.73 0.86
N THR A 251 -31.17 -47.48 2.16
CA THR A 251 -32.22 -47.61 3.19
C THR A 251 -33.09 -46.36 3.34
N GLY A 252 -32.69 -45.25 2.73
CA GLY A 252 -33.40 -43.98 2.71
C GLY A 252 -32.63 -42.92 1.92
N PRO A 253 -33.17 -41.70 1.78
CA PRO A 253 -32.51 -40.62 1.05
C PRO A 253 -31.15 -40.24 1.63
N HIS A 254 -30.09 -40.42 0.84
CA HIS A 254 -28.73 -39.97 1.15
C HIS A 254 -27.86 -39.93 -0.11
N LEU A 255 -26.78 -39.16 -0.05
CA LEU A 255 -25.68 -39.21 -1.01
C LEU A 255 -24.61 -40.18 -0.49
N HIS A 256 -24.23 -41.16 -1.29
CA HIS A 256 -23.01 -41.95 -1.09
C HIS A 256 -21.89 -41.30 -1.90
N TYR A 257 -20.91 -40.73 -1.20
CA TYR A 257 -19.83 -39.94 -1.79
C TYR A 257 -18.47 -40.62 -1.61
N GLU A 258 -17.74 -40.84 -2.71
CA GLU A 258 -16.37 -41.40 -2.67
C GLU A 258 -15.36 -40.43 -3.26
N VAL A 259 -14.17 -40.38 -2.65
CA VAL A 259 -12.99 -39.74 -3.22
C VAL A 259 -11.97 -40.81 -3.58
N TRP A 260 -11.46 -40.75 -4.79
CA TRP A 260 -10.44 -41.64 -5.31
C TRP A 260 -9.22 -40.85 -5.73
N HIS A 261 -8.05 -41.43 -5.51
CA HIS A 261 -6.82 -40.99 -6.13
C HIS A 261 -6.12 -42.20 -6.77
N LEU A 262 -5.83 -42.10 -8.06
CA LEU A 262 -5.37 -43.21 -8.89
C LEU A 262 -6.38 -44.38 -8.86
N GLN A 263 -6.04 -45.48 -8.20
CA GLN A 263 -6.89 -46.68 -8.08
C GLN A 263 -7.27 -46.98 -6.63
N ARG A 264 -7.17 -45.99 -5.73
CA ARG A 264 -7.38 -46.17 -4.30
C ARG A 264 -8.47 -45.23 -3.79
N LYS A 265 -9.38 -45.77 -2.99
CA LYS A 265 -10.35 -44.99 -2.21
C LYS A 265 -9.66 -44.28 -1.07
N LEU A 266 -9.91 -42.99 -0.95
CA LEU A 266 -9.46 -42.13 0.15
C LEU A 266 -10.60 -41.90 1.14
N ASN A 267 -10.28 -41.41 2.33
CA ASN A 267 -11.32 -40.96 3.25
C ASN A 267 -11.91 -39.66 2.68
N PRO A 268 -13.22 -39.56 2.39
CA PRO A 268 -13.79 -38.32 1.85
C PRO A 268 -13.91 -37.19 2.87
N GLU A 269 -13.99 -37.51 4.17
CA GLU A 269 -14.28 -36.53 5.23
C GLU A 269 -13.27 -35.37 5.29
N PRO A 270 -11.94 -35.59 5.20
CA PRO A 270 -10.96 -34.50 5.16
C PRO A 270 -11.13 -33.59 3.94
N PHE A 271 -11.49 -34.14 2.77
CA PHE A 271 -11.73 -33.36 1.55
C PHE A 271 -13.01 -32.52 1.67
N VAL A 272 -14.04 -33.05 2.34
CA VAL A 272 -15.30 -32.33 2.57
C VAL A 272 -15.12 -31.14 3.52
N ALA A 273 -14.22 -31.26 4.49
CA ALA A 273 -13.87 -30.19 5.43
C ALA A 273 -12.74 -29.29 4.94
N TRP A 274 -12.25 -29.49 3.71
CA TRP A 274 -11.13 -28.75 3.16
C TRP A 274 -11.63 -27.54 2.37
N ASP A 275 -11.18 -26.36 2.81
CA ASP A 275 -11.48 -25.05 2.22
C ASP A 275 -10.27 -24.12 2.36
N ILE A 276 -10.44 -22.84 2.06
CA ILE A 276 -9.35 -21.85 2.11
C ILE A 276 -8.89 -21.56 3.55
N ASP A 277 -9.81 -21.64 4.53
CA ASP A 277 -9.54 -21.32 5.94
C ASP A 277 -8.82 -22.49 6.64
N ASN A 278 -9.17 -23.73 6.25
CA ASN A 278 -8.61 -24.97 6.77
C ASN A 278 -7.68 -25.67 5.77
N TYR A 279 -6.96 -24.89 4.98
CA TYR A 279 -6.19 -25.39 3.84
C TYR A 279 -5.14 -26.46 4.21
N GLU A 280 -4.52 -26.36 5.38
CA GLU A 280 -3.41 -27.28 5.75
C GLU A 280 -3.90 -28.65 6.26
N ALA A 281 -5.15 -28.77 6.74
CA ALA A 281 -5.62 -29.98 7.42
C ALA A 281 -5.64 -31.22 6.52
N LEU A 282 -5.97 -31.06 5.23
CA LEU A 282 -6.02 -32.19 4.30
C LEU A 282 -4.65 -32.88 4.19
N PHE A 283 -3.56 -32.11 4.21
CA PHE A 283 -2.21 -32.65 4.05
C PHE A 283 -1.74 -33.43 5.29
N GLU A 284 -2.23 -33.05 6.47
CA GLU A 284 -1.95 -33.75 7.73
C GLU A 284 -2.78 -35.04 7.86
N GLU A 285 -4.05 -35.00 7.47
CA GLU A 285 -4.98 -36.11 7.65
C GLU A 285 -4.85 -37.21 6.57
N GLU A 286 -4.48 -36.85 5.34
CA GLU A 286 -4.41 -37.78 4.21
C GLU A 286 -2.98 -38.01 3.69
N GLY A 287 -2.14 -38.68 4.48
CA GLY A 287 -0.75 -38.98 4.13
C GLY A 287 -0.54 -40.01 3.01
N ARG A 288 -1.59 -40.57 2.39
CA ARG A 288 -1.44 -41.56 1.29
C ARG A 288 -1.15 -40.92 -0.07
N VAL A 289 -1.34 -39.60 -0.18
CA VAL A 289 -1.05 -38.81 -1.39
C VAL A 289 0.32 -38.16 -1.24
N GLN A 290 1.11 -38.12 -2.32
CA GLN A 290 2.40 -37.44 -2.33
C GLN A 290 2.21 -35.93 -2.57
N TRP A 291 1.72 -35.22 -1.56
CA TRP A 291 1.34 -33.81 -1.64
C TRP A 291 2.48 -32.90 -2.14
N ASP A 292 3.71 -33.10 -1.66
CA ASP A 292 4.88 -32.33 -2.12
C ASP A 292 5.12 -32.43 -3.62
N SER A 293 4.89 -33.62 -4.19
CA SER A 293 5.07 -33.87 -5.63
C SER A 293 3.95 -33.21 -6.43
N LEU A 294 2.71 -33.30 -5.92
CA LEU A 294 1.55 -32.68 -6.53
C LEU A 294 1.66 -31.15 -6.52
N ALA A 295 2.02 -30.56 -5.37
CA ALA A 295 2.22 -29.13 -5.21
C ALA A 295 3.29 -28.60 -6.18
N LYS A 296 4.43 -29.30 -6.30
CA LYS A 296 5.47 -28.99 -7.31
C LYS A 296 4.92 -29.06 -8.74
N GLY A 297 4.05 -30.02 -9.03
CA GLY A 297 3.37 -30.14 -10.31
C GLY A 297 2.49 -28.94 -10.64
N ILE A 298 1.66 -28.49 -9.68
CA ILE A 298 0.80 -27.30 -9.82
C ILE A 298 1.65 -26.04 -10.03
N LYS A 299 2.66 -25.81 -9.19
CA LYS A 299 3.59 -24.66 -9.31
C LYS A 299 4.26 -24.59 -10.68
N ARG A 300 4.65 -25.75 -11.23
CA ARG A 300 5.26 -25.80 -12.56
C ARG A 300 4.29 -25.41 -13.66
N ASN A 301 3.02 -25.80 -13.57
CA ASN A 301 2.02 -25.41 -14.57
C ASN A 301 1.72 -23.91 -14.51
N LEU A 302 1.70 -23.34 -13.30
CA LEU A 302 1.54 -21.91 -13.06
C LEU A 302 2.64 -21.07 -13.70
N SER A 303 3.90 -21.39 -13.42
CA SER A 303 5.03 -20.63 -13.97
C SER A 303 5.09 -20.67 -15.49
N LEU A 304 4.67 -21.78 -16.11
CA LEU A 304 4.54 -21.89 -17.56
C LEU A 304 3.43 -20.99 -18.12
N GLN A 305 2.31 -20.84 -17.42
CA GLN A 305 1.23 -19.92 -17.84
C GLN A 305 1.68 -18.45 -17.74
N GLU A 306 2.33 -18.06 -16.65
CA GLU A 306 2.88 -16.72 -16.48
C GLU A 306 3.92 -16.39 -17.56
N GLN A 307 4.80 -17.34 -17.88
CA GLN A 307 5.76 -17.19 -18.97
C GLN A 307 5.07 -17.01 -20.33
N GLN A 308 3.97 -17.72 -20.59
CA GLN A 308 3.21 -17.55 -21.84
C GLN A 308 2.45 -16.23 -21.89
N LEU A 309 1.93 -15.74 -20.76
CA LEU A 309 1.22 -14.47 -20.67
C LEU A 309 2.17 -13.28 -20.82
N SER A 310 3.35 -13.35 -20.20
CA SER A 310 4.41 -12.32 -20.35
C SER A 310 4.92 -12.23 -21.79
N LEU A 311 5.04 -13.35 -22.51
CA LEU A 311 5.39 -13.36 -23.94
C LEU A 311 4.31 -12.79 -24.86
N ARG A 312 3.06 -12.68 -24.37
CA ARG A 312 1.92 -12.13 -25.11
C ARG A 312 1.58 -10.69 -24.71
N ALA A 313 2.20 -10.16 -23.66
CA ALA A 313 2.03 -8.77 -23.29
C ALA A 313 2.62 -7.88 -24.40
N PRO A 314 1.86 -6.93 -24.97
CA PRO A 314 2.39 -6.01 -25.96
C PRO A 314 3.56 -5.27 -25.33
N SER A 315 4.71 -5.24 -26.03
CA SER A 315 5.83 -4.38 -25.67
C SER A 315 5.30 -2.95 -25.53
N SER A 316 5.36 -2.39 -24.33
CA SER A 316 5.07 -0.99 -24.09
C SER A 316 5.87 -0.16 -25.11
N PRO A 317 5.23 0.77 -25.85
CA PRO A 317 5.99 1.65 -26.73
C PRO A 317 6.93 2.47 -25.83
N GLU A 318 8.23 2.25 -26.00
CA GLU A 318 9.26 3.14 -25.45
C GLU A 318 8.98 4.56 -25.97
N ASN A 319 8.68 5.48 -25.05
CA ASN A 319 8.58 6.92 -25.29
C ASN A 319 9.59 7.63 -24.41
#